data_AF-A0A955H1H2-F1
#
_entry.id   AF-A0A955H1H2-F1
#
_cell.length_a   1.000
_cell.length_b   1.000
_cell.length_c   1.000
_cell.angle_alpha   90.00
_cell.angle_beta   90.00
_cell.angle_gamma   90.00
#
_symmetry.space_group_name_H-M   'P 1'
#
loop_
_entity.id
_entity.type
_entity.pdbx_description
1 polymer ?
#
loop_
_entity_poly.entity_id
_entity_poly.type
_entity_poly.pdbx_seq_one_letter_code
_entity_poly.pdbx_strand_id
1 'polypeptide(L)'
;MKITVLAPYSRPHEDGEAEGSGMNQYIRESCEALAKNNHDVTIVVRKSRANDTDFKYTENVHIRFISAGRATRLDRKQAYSALKEDLDLFEPDDDTDLYIAHYWIAEPWVSKVQTKFFGQIVYFSHSFTFNEQRTQPDYEALAAESKLAQQVSWCANTTHEFKVMSKILPKNRCFLVYPGVKVPSEINAPFEGQTKNNVLFLGRMNKAKGFDLFYEASKHLTNITFLAVGRNETKINSTKNLTIRDHVQLSEVFKLLKSADVIVCPSRYEHFGFVPLLAALFNKKSVATKAGVATDLDIVGYNNLFFTEPNTEEVQKAIGTAVEAEAKKFDTAKIRNVFSWEAWVDKVTKNAVTASVKYSGKFAHIEIEPKETDDGLIWYESVTMPGSVHVIPVNDKNEYGFITEVRLENHQPIERILSGSIDKDETPERAAIRELEEETGLKTERLELFYTSEQKGTIRDRKFYYLAHNCSQDGNKKYEKGEKILKLKYYSKEDIQSKILKKKHSATSTIALLSLCGIFKPE
;
A
#
# COMPACT_ATOMS: atom_id res chain seq x y z
N MET A 1 -12.48 -11.93 8.81
CA MET A 1 -11.40 -12.15 7.83
C MET A 1 -10.28 -12.93 8.49
N LYS A 2 -9.58 -13.75 7.72
CA LYS A 2 -8.27 -14.33 8.05
C LYS A 2 -7.17 -13.38 7.61
N ILE A 3 -6.30 -13.00 8.53
CA ILE A 3 -5.28 -11.96 8.32
C ILE A 3 -3.91 -12.51 8.67
N THR A 4 -2.97 -12.43 7.74
CA THR A 4 -1.59 -12.88 7.95
C THR A 4 -0.66 -11.69 8.05
N VAL A 5 0.04 -11.57 9.18
CA VAL A 5 0.95 -10.48 9.49
C VAL A 5 2.39 -10.94 9.32
N LEU A 6 3.09 -10.40 8.33
CA LEU A 6 4.49 -10.71 8.03
C LEU A 6 5.42 -9.79 8.82
N ALA A 7 6.04 -10.32 9.87
CA ALA A 7 6.88 -9.57 10.79
C ALA A 7 8.20 -10.29 11.09
N PRO A 8 9.03 -10.58 10.06
CA PRO A 8 10.17 -11.49 10.19
C PRO A 8 11.26 -11.02 11.17
N TYR A 9 11.34 -9.72 11.45
CA TYR A 9 12.34 -9.14 12.35
C TYR A 9 11.81 -8.83 13.76
N SER A 10 10.53 -9.14 14.02
CA SER A 10 9.82 -8.77 15.23
C SER A 10 9.58 -9.96 16.14
N ARG A 11 9.36 -9.69 17.43
CA ARG A 11 8.88 -10.66 18.43
C ARG A 11 7.76 -10.02 19.25
N PRO A 12 6.58 -9.79 18.66
CA PRO A 12 5.49 -9.06 19.30
C PRO A 12 4.90 -9.79 20.50
N HIS A 13 5.10 -11.11 20.61
CA HIS A 13 4.66 -11.92 21.74
C HIS A 13 5.54 -11.81 22.99
N GLU A 14 6.70 -11.14 22.92
CA GLU A 14 7.59 -10.95 24.07
C GLU A 14 7.42 -9.54 24.68
N ASP A 15 7.35 -9.48 26.02
CA ASP A 15 7.35 -8.23 26.77
C ASP A 15 8.79 -7.73 26.98
N GLY A 16 9.15 -6.63 26.32
CA GLY A 16 10.39 -5.89 26.55
C GLY A 16 11.67 -6.44 25.88
N GLU A 17 12.65 -5.53 25.73
CA GLU A 17 14.09 -5.78 25.47
C GLU A 17 14.65 -6.07 24.06
N ALA A 18 13.86 -6.18 23.00
CA ALA A 18 14.43 -6.25 21.65
C ALA A 18 14.65 -4.85 21.00
N GLU A 19 15.63 -4.76 20.09
CA GLU A 19 15.68 -3.65 19.13
C GLU A 19 14.33 -3.62 18.39
N GLY A 20 13.70 -2.44 18.28
CA GLY A 20 12.36 -2.34 17.71
C GLY A 20 11.22 -2.38 18.74
N SER A 21 11.47 -2.01 20.01
CA SER A 21 10.44 -1.92 21.07
C SER A 21 9.12 -1.29 20.62
N GLY A 22 9.15 -0.20 19.85
CA GLY A 22 7.94 0.45 19.32
C GLY A 22 7.25 -0.33 18.19
N MET A 23 8.00 -1.06 17.35
CA MET A 23 7.43 -1.90 16.29
C MET A 23 6.80 -3.18 16.87
N ASN A 24 7.46 -3.83 17.84
CA ASN A 24 6.89 -4.99 18.54
C ASN A 24 5.59 -4.60 19.25
N GLN A 25 5.59 -3.47 19.95
CA GLN A 25 4.38 -2.93 20.59
C GLN A 25 3.29 -2.64 19.56
N TYR A 26 3.62 -1.96 18.46
CA TYR A 26 2.69 -1.67 17.37
C TYR A 26 2.03 -2.96 16.87
N ILE A 27 2.82 -3.95 16.48
CA ILE A 27 2.33 -5.20 15.89
C ILE A 27 1.47 -5.96 16.89
N ARG A 28 1.91 -6.07 18.16
CA ARG A 28 1.13 -6.72 19.21
C ARG A 28 -0.22 -6.04 19.40
N GLU A 29 -0.23 -4.73 19.63
CA GLU A 29 -1.47 -4.01 19.92
C GLU A 29 -2.41 -3.96 18.70
N SER A 30 -1.88 -3.84 17.48
CA SER A 30 -2.69 -3.86 16.25
C SER A 30 -3.30 -5.25 16.00
N CYS A 31 -2.56 -6.34 16.22
CA CYS A 31 -3.07 -7.71 16.08
C CYS A 31 -4.12 -8.04 17.15
N GLU A 32 -3.92 -7.62 18.39
CA GLU A 32 -4.91 -7.75 19.47
C GLU A 32 -6.19 -6.96 19.14
N ALA A 33 -6.08 -5.80 18.50
CA ALA A 33 -7.23 -5.01 18.06
C ALA A 33 -7.98 -5.66 16.89
N LEU A 34 -7.27 -6.24 15.93
CA LEU A 34 -7.88 -7.05 14.86
C LEU A 34 -8.66 -8.23 15.46
N ALA A 35 -8.04 -8.97 16.39
CA ALA A 35 -8.68 -10.10 17.08
C ALA A 35 -9.95 -9.69 17.86
N LYS A 36 -9.92 -8.54 18.54
CA LYS A 36 -11.08 -7.97 19.24
C LYS A 36 -12.23 -7.59 18.29
N ASN A 37 -11.93 -7.36 17.01
CA ASN A 37 -12.91 -7.07 15.95
C ASN A 37 -13.27 -8.34 15.13
N ASN A 38 -13.15 -9.54 15.73
CA ASN A 38 -13.53 -10.82 15.13
C ASN A 38 -12.75 -11.19 13.86
N HIS A 39 -11.51 -10.73 13.74
CA HIS A 39 -10.58 -11.23 12.73
C HIS A 39 -9.72 -12.35 13.31
N ASP A 40 -9.42 -13.38 12.50
CA ASP A 40 -8.48 -14.43 12.84
C ASP A 40 -7.09 -14.03 12.33
N VAL A 41 -6.09 -13.95 13.21
CA VAL A 41 -4.80 -13.33 12.93
C VAL A 41 -3.66 -14.33 13.09
N THR A 42 -2.86 -14.53 12.05
CA THR A 42 -1.59 -15.28 12.12
C THR A 42 -0.41 -14.33 11.97
N ILE A 43 0.41 -14.21 13.00
CA ILE A 43 1.66 -13.43 12.95
C ILE A 43 2.81 -14.38 12.58
N VAL A 44 3.35 -14.17 11.38
CA VAL A 44 4.48 -14.95 10.86
C VAL A 44 5.78 -14.23 11.21
N VAL A 45 6.64 -14.93 11.94
CA VAL A 45 7.92 -14.42 12.43
C VAL A 45 9.05 -15.39 12.08
N ARG A 46 10.28 -14.89 11.97
CA ARG A 46 11.45 -15.73 11.78
C ARG A 46 11.88 -16.34 13.11
N LYS A 47 12.30 -17.62 13.11
CA LYS A 47 12.95 -18.23 14.28
C LYS A 47 14.23 -17.49 14.66
N SER A 48 14.33 -17.13 15.94
CA SER A 48 15.57 -16.57 16.51
C SER A 48 16.10 -17.38 17.69
N ARG A 49 15.41 -18.47 18.07
CA ARG A 49 15.86 -19.47 19.03
C ARG A 49 15.52 -20.87 18.50
N ALA A 50 16.33 -21.86 18.86
CA ALA A 50 16.14 -23.25 18.41
C ALA A 50 14.81 -23.87 18.87
N ASN A 51 14.29 -23.43 20.02
CA ASN A 51 13.03 -23.90 20.61
C ASN A 51 11.80 -23.07 20.21
N ASP A 52 11.94 -22.09 19.31
CA ASP A 52 10.80 -21.34 18.78
C ASP A 52 9.87 -22.31 18.01
N THR A 53 8.63 -22.42 18.46
CA THR A 53 7.58 -23.29 17.93
C THR A 53 6.24 -22.55 17.91
N ASP A 54 5.38 -22.91 16.97
CA ASP A 54 4.10 -22.25 16.76
C ASP A 54 3.21 -22.37 18.00
N PHE A 55 2.47 -21.31 18.31
CA PHE A 55 1.57 -21.32 19.46
C PHE A 55 0.43 -20.31 19.31
N LYS A 56 -0.62 -20.52 20.11
CA LYS A 56 -1.76 -19.62 20.23
C LYS A 56 -1.49 -18.55 21.28
N TYR A 57 -1.37 -17.29 20.87
CA TYR A 57 -1.12 -16.16 21.78
C TYR A 57 -2.41 -15.67 22.44
N THR A 58 -3.51 -15.60 21.68
CA THR A 58 -4.88 -15.42 22.19
C THR A 58 -5.84 -16.30 21.40
N GLU A 59 -7.14 -16.29 21.74
CA GLU A 59 -8.15 -17.09 21.03
C GLU A 59 -8.15 -16.88 19.50
N ASN A 60 -7.87 -15.67 19.03
CA ASN A 60 -7.87 -15.29 17.60
C ASN A 60 -6.50 -14.74 17.13
N VAL A 61 -5.42 -15.00 17.88
CA VAL A 61 -4.06 -14.59 17.48
C VAL A 61 -3.11 -15.77 17.61
N HIS A 62 -2.55 -16.18 16.48
CA HIS A 62 -1.61 -17.29 16.34
C HIS A 62 -0.22 -16.75 15.99
N ILE A 63 0.83 -17.33 16.56
CA ILE A 63 2.22 -17.04 16.19
C ILE A 63 2.76 -18.23 15.41
N ARG A 64 3.24 -17.97 14.20
CA ARG A 64 3.86 -18.97 13.31
C ARG A 64 5.33 -18.64 13.08
N PHE A 65 6.20 -19.62 13.32
CA PHE A 65 7.64 -19.46 13.22
C PHE A 65 8.21 -20.15 11.97
N ILE A 66 8.87 -19.36 11.13
CA ILE A 66 9.55 -19.85 9.94
C ILE A 66 11.05 -19.99 10.22
N SER A 67 11.59 -21.17 9.91
CA SER A 67 13.03 -21.42 9.96
C SER A 67 13.66 -20.80 8.72
N ALA A 68 14.44 -19.73 8.90
CA ALA A 68 15.22 -19.11 7.83
C ALA A 68 16.57 -18.66 8.40
N GLY A 69 17.65 -19.25 7.91
CA GLY A 69 19.00 -19.18 8.45
C GLY A 69 19.10 -19.82 9.84
N ARG A 70 20.19 -19.51 10.55
CA ARG A 70 20.44 -20.03 11.91
C ARG A 70 19.39 -19.55 12.90
N ALA A 71 18.85 -20.42 13.74
CA ALA A 71 17.87 -20.08 14.78
C ALA A 71 18.48 -19.29 15.97
N THR A 72 19.06 -18.14 15.65
CA THR A 72 19.69 -17.16 16.55
C THR A 72 19.19 -15.76 16.19
N ARG A 73 19.42 -14.79 17.08
CA ARG A 73 19.22 -13.38 16.76
C ARG A 73 20.20 -12.97 15.66
N LEU A 74 19.68 -12.37 14.60
CA LEU A 74 20.44 -11.83 13.48
C LEU A 74 20.28 -10.32 13.42
N ASP A 75 21.26 -9.64 12.84
CA ASP A 75 21.04 -8.26 12.41
C ASP A 75 20.08 -8.20 11.21
N ARG A 76 19.70 -6.99 10.80
CA ARG A 76 18.71 -6.77 9.74
C ARG A 76 19.13 -7.35 8.39
N LYS A 77 20.41 -7.21 8.02
CA LYS A 77 20.94 -7.67 6.73
C LYS A 77 21.07 -9.17 6.70
N GLN A 78 21.60 -9.74 7.78
CA GLN A 78 21.67 -11.19 7.97
C GLN A 78 20.27 -11.82 7.94
N ALA A 79 19.29 -11.21 8.61
CA ALA A 79 17.91 -11.67 8.57
C ALA A 79 17.35 -11.64 7.15
N TYR A 80 17.50 -10.52 6.44
CA TYR A 80 17.04 -10.39 5.05
C TYR A 80 17.69 -11.40 4.09
N SER A 81 19.01 -11.61 4.18
CA SER A 81 19.72 -12.64 3.39
C SER A 81 19.17 -14.03 3.68
N ALA A 82 19.00 -14.37 4.96
CA ALA A 82 18.44 -15.66 5.37
C ALA A 82 17.02 -15.89 4.82
N LEU A 83 16.15 -14.86 4.81
CA LEU A 83 14.81 -14.99 4.23
C LEU A 83 14.83 -15.21 2.72
N LYS A 84 15.84 -14.67 2.03
CA LYS A 84 16.01 -14.87 0.58
C LYS A 84 16.55 -16.25 0.24
N GLU A 85 17.58 -16.67 0.95
CA GLU A 85 18.24 -17.97 0.75
C GLU A 85 17.29 -19.13 1.06
N ASP A 86 16.52 -19.01 2.15
CA ASP A 86 15.58 -20.03 2.60
C ASP A 86 14.13 -19.70 2.25
N LEU A 87 13.90 -18.98 1.13
CA LEU A 87 12.57 -18.51 0.75
C LEU A 87 11.56 -19.65 0.58
N ASP A 88 12.02 -20.83 0.14
CA ASP A 88 11.18 -22.00 -0.07
C ASP A 88 10.72 -22.67 1.24
N LEU A 89 11.27 -22.27 2.39
CA LEU A 89 10.77 -22.69 3.70
C LEU A 89 9.56 -21.85 4.16
N PHE A 90 9.26 -20.75 3.48
CA PHE A 90 8.07 -19.95 3.70
C PHE A 90 7.01 -20.26 2.65
N GLU A 91 5.85 -20.72 3.12
CA GLU A 91 4.69 -20.98 2.29
C GLU A 91 3.53 -20.06 2.71
N PRO A 92 3.01 -19.21 1.79
CA PRO A 92 1.81 -18.41 2.03
C PRO A 92 0.59 -19.28 2.35
N ASP A 93 -0.30 -18.76 3.20
CA ASP A 93 -1.56 -19.42 3.51
C ASP A 93 -2.59 -19.13 2.41
N ASP A 94 -3.22 -20.19 1.88
CA ASP A 94 -4.15 -20.12 0.74
C ASP A 94 -5.49 -19.44 1.08
N ASP A 95 -5.86 -19.40 2.36
CA ASP A 95 -7.13 -18.89 2.87
C ASP A 95 -7.04 -17.51 3.53
N THR A 96 -5.89 -16.83 3.38
CA THR A 96 -5.72 -15.47 3.89
C THR A 96 -6.46 -14.46 3.01
N ASP A 97 -7.28 -13.61 3.64
CA ASP A 97 -8.03 -12.54 2.96
C ASP A 97 -7.18 -11.26 2.78
N LEU A 98 -6.27 -11.01 3.72
CA LEU A 98 -5.44 -9.80 3.80
C LEU A 98 -4.06 -10.11 4.40
N TYR A 99 -3.00 -9.68 3.72
CA TYR A 99 -1.64 -9.69 4.27
C TYR A 99 -1.24 -8.31 4.79
N ILE A 100 -0.60 -8.26 5.95
CA ILE A 100 -0.02 -7.04 6.52
C ILE A 100 1.48 -7.24 6.72
N ALA A 101 2.29 -6.54 5.93
CA ALA A 101 3.74 -6.59 6.01
C ALA A 101 4.30 -5.46 6.88
N HIS A 102 5.29 -5.79 7.70
CA HIS A 102 6.00 -4.82 8.52
C HIS A 102 7.49 -4.81 8.22
N TYR A 103 8.01 -3.60 7.97
CA TYR A 103 9.43 -3.34 7.71
C TYR A 103 9.97 -3.91 6.39
N TRP A 104 11.01 -3.30 5.84
CA TRP A 104 11.54 -3.65 4.51
C TRP A 104 12.06 -5.09 4.41
N ILE A 105 12.42 -5.69 5.55
CA ILE A 105 12.94 -7.07 5.64
C ILE A 105 11.87 -8.08 5.19
N ALA A 106 10.58 -7.74 5.22
CA ALA A 106 9.50 -8.61 4.77
C ALA A 106 9.45 -8.81 3.24
N GLU A 107 10.26 -8.08 2.45
CA GLU A 107 10.25 -8.13 0.99
C GLU A 107 10.32 -9.55 0.38
N PRO A 108 11.17 -10.48 0.83
CA PRO A 108 11.27 -11.79 0.19
C PRO A 108 9.97 -12.58 0.35
N TRP A 109 9.39 -12.55 1.54
CA TRP A 109 8.10 -13.19 1.83
C TRP A 109 6.96 -12.52 1.08
N VAL A 110 6.92 -11.19 1.02
CA VAL A 110 5.90 -10.48 0.21
C VAL A 110 6.00 -10.88 -1.26
N SER A 111 7.21 -10.94 -1.82
CA SER A 111 7.41 -11.41 -3.20
C SER A 111 6.88 -12.83 -3.42
N LYS A 112 7.10 -13.75 -2.46
CA LYS A 112 6.56 -15.13 -2.52
C LYS A 112 5.04 -15.15 -2.36
N VAL A 113 4.47 -14.35 -1.48
CA VAL A 113 3.01 -14.19 -1.34
C VAL A 113 2.42 -13.77 -2.68
N GLN A 114 3.01 -12.80 -3.39
CA GLN A 114 2.50 -12.32 -4.67
C GLN A 114 2.52 -13.32 -5.82
N THR A 115 3.22 -14.45 -5.70
CA THR A 115 3.18 -15.49 -6.74
C THR A 115 1.90 -16.34 -6.66
N LYS A 116 1.18 -16.29 -5.52
CA LYS A 116 -0.03 -17.10 -5.25
C LYS A 116 -1.23 -16.26 -4.84
N PHE A 117 -0.99 -15.18 -4.11
CA PHE A 117 -2.01 -14.32 -3.56
C PHE A 117 -2.13 -13.04 -4.38
N PHE A 118 -3.31 -12.89 -4.98
CA PHE A 118 -3.63 -11.78 -5.86
C PHE A 118 -4.34 -10.62 -5.16
N GLY A 119 -4.79 -10.84 -3.92
CA GLY A 119 -5.45 -9.83 -3.12
C GLY A 119 -4.53 -8.73 -2.59
N GLN A 120 -5.00 -8.01 -1.58
CA GLN A 120 -4.30 -6.86 -1.05
C GLN A 120 -3.24 -7.22 -0.02
N ILE A 121 -2.06 -6.63 -0.20
CA ILE A 121 -1.00 -6.59 0.80
C ILE A 121 -0.88 -5.14 1.28
N VAL A 122 -0.99 -4.93 2.58
CA VAL A 122 -0.78 -3.63 3.22
C VAL A 122 0.61 -3.62 3.86
N TYR A 123 1.36 -2.54 3.70
CA TYR A 123 2.72 -2.43 4.22
C TYR A 123 2.86 -1.23 5.16
N PHE A 124 3.58 -1.42 6.27
CA PHE A 124 4.00 -0.35 7.17
C PHE A 124 5.52 -0.33 7.25
N SER A 125 6.12 0.81 6.86
CA SER A 125 7.58 0.96 6.81
C SER A 125 8.22 0.96 8.20
N HIS A 126 7.57 1.58 9.21
CA HIS A 126 8.10 1.88 10.57
C HIS A 126 9.37 2.72 10.61
N SER A 127 10.27 2.58 9.63
CA SER A 127 11.27 3.57 9.29
C SER A 127 11.65 3.54 7.82
N PHE A 128 11.62 4.70 7.16
CA PHE A 128 12.12 4.83 5.79
C PHE A 128 13.61 4.47 5.71
N THR A 129 13.94 3.68 4.71
CA THR A 129 15.33 3.33 4.37
C THR A 129 16.06 4.51 3.73
N PHE A 130 15.32 5.38 3.03
CA PHE A 130 15.77 6.69 2.53
C PHE A 130 15.62 7.74 3.63
N ASN A 131 16.54 7.76 4.59
CA ASN A 131 16.58 8.81 5.61
C ASN A 131 17.74 9.76 5.31
N GLU A 132 17.44 11.03 5.06
CA GLU A 132 18.41 12.09 4.75
C GLU A 132 19.46 12.29 5.84
N GLN A 133 19.19 11.85 7.09
CA GLN A 133 20.14 11.91 8.20
C GLN A 133 21.14 10.73 8.22
N ARG A 134 20.99 9.71 7.35
CA ARG A 134 21.97 8.64 7.24
C ARG A 134 23.20 9.15 6.50
N THR A 135 24.36 9.01 7.13
CA THR A 135 25.66 9.37 6.54
C THR A 135 26.02 8.51 5.33
N GLN A 136 25.48 7.28 5.23
CA GLN A 136 25.60 6.42 4.05
C GLN A 136 24.28 5.68 3.77
N PRO A 137 23.81 5.65 2.51
CA PRO A 137 22.63 4.89 2.13
C PRO A 137 22.85 3.39 2.27
N ASP A 138 21.86 2.67 2.80
CA ASP A 138 21.84 1.21 2.76
C ASP A 138 21.13 0.76 1.49
N TYR A 139 21.89 0.62 0.39
CA TYR A 139 21.35 0.34 -0.94
C TYR A 139 20.53 -0.96 -1.00
N GLU A 140 20.88 -1.96 -0.20
CA GLU A 140 20.13 -3.22 -0.14
C GLU A 140 18.74 -3.02 0.49
N ALA A 141 18.68 -2.30 1.62
CA ALA A 141 17.43 -1.97 2.27
C ALA A 141 16.56 -1.06 1.39
N LEU A 142 17.18 -0.10 0.69
CA LEU A 142 16.51 0.77 -0.28
C LEU A 142 15.92 -0.03 -1.45
N ALA A 143 16.68 -0.97 -2.01
CA ALA A 143 16.21 -1.83 -3.08
C ALA A 143 15.04 -2.71 -2.63
N ALA A 144 15.12 -3.27 -1.42
CA ALA A 144 14.04 -4.06 -0.82
C ALA A 144 12.77 -3.23 -0.60
N GLU A 145 12.89 -2.07 0.02
CA GLU A 145 11.75 -1.18 0.27
C GLU A 145 11.15 -0.63 -1.03
N SER A 146 11.98 -0.30 -2.03
CA SER A 146 11.51 0.11 -3.35
C SER A 146 10.72 -0.99 -4.07
N LYS A 147 11.15 -2.25 -3.96
CA LYS A 147 10.44 -3.39 -4.54
C LYS A 147 9.10 -3.61 -3.83
N LEU A 148 9.07 -3.61 -2.49
CA LEU A 148 7.83 -3.63 -1.71
C LEU A 148 6.89 -2.50 -2.11
N ALA A 149 7.40 -1.27 -2.18
CA ALA A 149 6.60 -0.08 -2.47
C ALA A 149 5.99 -0.10 -3.88
N GLN A 150 6.49 -0.88 -4.83
CA GLN A 150 5.86 -1.06 -6.15
C GLN A 150 4.71 -2.08 -6.13
N GLN A 151 4.68 -2.94 -5.12
CA GLN A 151 3.90 -4.17 -5.10
C GLN A 151 2.67 -4.09 -4.20
N VAL A 152 2.67 -3.17 -3.22
CA VAL A 152 1.71 -3.17 -2.10
C VAL A 152 1.02 -1.82 -1.93
N SER A 153 -0.02 -1.80 -1.08
CA SER A 153 -0.61 -0.57 -0.54
C SER A 153 0.16 -0.13 0.68
N TRP A 154 0.66 1.10 0.67
CA TRP A 154 1.57 1.60 1.67
C TRP A 154 0.83 2.49 2.66
N CYS A 155 0.92 2.16 3.95
CA CYS A 155 0.27 2.89 5.04
C CYS A 155 1.26 3.77 5.81
N ALA A 156 1.00 5.07 5.78
CA ALA A 156 1.69 6.10 6.55
C ALA A 156 1.09 6.20 7.96
N ASN A 157 1.94 6.27 8.98
CA ASN A 157 1.50 6.46 10.37
C ASN A 157 1.31 7.95 10.74
N THR A 158 1.79 8.89 9.91
CA THR A 158 1.66 10.34 10.11
C THR A 158 1.37 11.06 8.80
N THR A 159 0.84 12.29 8.86
CA THR A 159 0.67 13.11 7.66
C THR A 159 1.99 13.47 6.98
N HIS A 160 3.08 13.55 7.75
CA HIS A 160 4.42 13.76 7.20
C HIS A 160 4.86 12.57 6.33
N GLU A 161 4.75 11.34 6.86
CA GLU A 161 5.03 10.13 6.10
C GLU A 161 4.14 10.05 4.85
N PHE A 162 2.85 10.35 4.98
CA PHE A 162 1.91 10.34 3.86
C PHE A 162 2.34 11.31 2.76
N LYS A 163 2.74 12.54 3.12
CA LYS A 163 3.24 13.54 2.17
C LYS A 163 4.48 13.04 1.44
N VAL A 164 5.43 12.42 2.14
CA VAL A 164 6.64 11.85 1.55
C VAL A 164 6.28 10.71 0.58
N MET A 165 5.46 9.76 1.02
CA MET A 165 5.04 8.60 0.21
C MET A 165 4.27 9.02 -1.05
N SER A 166 3.38 10.02 -0.94
CA SER A 166 2.58 10.51 -2.07
C SER A 166 3.38 11.16 -3.20
N LYS A 167 4.67 11.48 -2.97
CA LYS A 167 5.59 11.98 -4.00
C LYS A 167 6.21 10.86 -4.84
N ILE A 168 6.29 9.64 -4.29
CA ILE A 168 7.00 8.51 -4.91
C ILE A 168 6.07 7.37 -5.31
N LEU A 169 4.86 7.30 -4.74
CA LEU A 169 3.85 6.30 -5.04
C LEU A 169 2.58 6.89 -5.66
N PRO A 170 1.86 6.11 -6.49
CA PRO A 170 0.51 6.44 -6.93
C PRO A 170 -0.43 6.72 -5.74
N LYS A 171 -1.28 7.74 -5.88
CA LYS A 171 -2.19 8.17 -4.80
C LYS A 171 -3.12 7.06 -4.29
N ASN A 172 -3.57 6.16 -5.17
CA ASN A 172 -4.43 5.04 -4.82
C ASN A 172 -3.70 3.91 -4.06
N ARG A 173 -2.40 4.04 -3.81
CA ARG A 173 -1.60 3.08 -3.03
C ARG A 173 -1.01 3.70 -1.75
N CYS A 174 -1.41 4.93 -1.39
CA CYS A 174 -0.96 5.61 -0.19
C CYS A 174 -2.15 5.82 0.75
N PHE A 175 -2.04 5.34 1.99
CA PHE A 175 -3.10 5.45 2.98
C PHE A 175 -2.55 6.07 4.27
N LEU A 176 -3.30 7.00 4.87
CA LEU A 176 -2.96 7.56 6.17
C LEU A 176 -3.69 6.79 7.28
N VAL A 177 -2.94 6.02 8.05
CA VAL A 177 -3.45 5.13 9.10
C VAL A 177 -2.70 5.41 10.39
N TYR A 178 -3.32 6.18 11.28
CA TYR A 178 -2.74 6.49 12.58
C TYR A 178 -2.77 5.26 13.49
N PRO A 179 -1.66 4.88 14.15
CA PRO A 179 -1.71 3.86 15.18
C PRO A 179 -2.50 4.32 16.41
N GLY A 180 -3.03 3.34 17.12
CA GLY A 180 -3.58 3.55 18.46
C GLY A 180 -2.51 3.54 19.53
N VAL A 181 -2.93 3.83 20.77
CA VAL A 181 -2.12 3.58 21.96
C VAL A 181 -3.02 3.09 23.09
N LYS A 182 -2.66 1.99 23.74
CA LYS A 182 -3.37 1.52 24.94
C LYS A 182 -2.97 2.38 26.14
N VAL A 183 -3.93 3.16 26.65
CA VAL A 183 -3.80 3.89 27.92
C VAL A 183 -4.69 3.21 28.96
N PRO A 184 -4.16 2.86 30.15
CA PRO A 184 -4.97 2.30 31.24
C PRO A 184 -6.14 3.22 31.62
N SER A 185 -7.31 2.63 31.85
CA SER A 185 -8.53 3.35 32.26
C SER A 185 -8.40 3.99 33.65
N GLU A 186 -7.63 3.38 34.54
CA GLU A 186 -7.34 3.88 35.89
C GLU A 186 -5.84 4.02 36.09
N ILE A 187 -5.40 5.23 36.44
CA ILE A 187 -4.03 5.50 36.90
C ILE A 187 -4.13 5.84 38.39
N ASN A 188 -4.38 4.79 39.17
CA ASN A 188 -4.51 4.85 40.62
C ASN A 188 -3.12 4.92 41.26
N ALA A 189 -2.59 6.14 41.32
CA ALA A 189 -1.77 6.65 42.43
C ALA A 189 -1.32 8.08 42.09
N PRO A 190 -1.37 9.04 43.04
CA PRO A 190 -0.46 10.18 42.98
C PRO A 190 0.99 9.65 43.07
N PHE A 191 1.89 10.21 42.26
CA PHE A 191 3.32 10.03 42.50
C PHE A 191 3.71 10.94 43.66
N GLU A 192 4.29 10.38 44.73
CA GLU A 192 4.78 11.15 45.87
C GLU A 192 5.97 12.02 45.45
N GLY A 193 5.98 13.28 45.90
CA GLY A 193 7.04 14.24 45.60
C GLY A 193 6.71 15.24 44.49
N GLN A 194 5.55 15.91 44.57
CA GLN A 194 5.29 17.09 43.75
C GLN A 194 6.30 18.20 44.05
N THR A 195 7.34 18.31 43.24
CA THR A 195 8.07 19.57 43.06
C THR A 195 7.43 20.32 41.91
N LYS A 196 7.11 21.62 42.11
CA LYS A 196 6.73 22.49 40.99
C LYS A 196 7.88 22.56 39.99
N ASN A 197 7.54 22.71 38.71
CA ASN A 197 8.47 22.85 37.60
C ASN A 197 9.25 21.55 37.32
N ASN A 198 8.55 20.42 37.26
CA ASN A 198 9.16 19.15 36.88
C ASN A 198 9.01 18.87 35.37
N VAL A 199 10.14 18.60 34.72
CA VAL A 199 10.23 18.46 33.27
C VAL A 199 10.70 17.05 32.94
N LEU A 200 9.92 16.35 32.12
CA LEU A 200 10.11 14.93 31.83
C LEU A 200 10.58 14.70 30.39
N PHE A 201 11.64 13.92 30.24
CA PHE A 201 12.05 13.29 28.98
C PHE A 201 11.80 11.78 29.06
N LEU A 202 11.13 11.22 28.05
CA LEU A 202 10.88 9.78 27.92
C LEU A 202 11.43 9.27 26.59
N GLY A 203 12.26 8.23 26.64
CA GLY A 203 12.72 7.54 25.45
C GLY A 203 14.20 7.17 25.51
N ARG A 204 14.72 6.61 24.41
CA ARG A 204 16.15 6.31 24.28
C ARG A 204 16.94 7.61 24.35
N MET A 205 17.95 7.66 25.22
CA MET A 205 18.77 8.85 25.38
C MET A 205 19.89 8.80 24.36
N ASN A 206 19.65 9.40 23.19
CA ASN A 206 20.61 9.52 22.12
C ASN A 206 20.40 10.81 21.32
N LYS A 207 21.30 11.06 20.35
CA LYS A 207 21.27 12.27 19.52
C LYS A 207 20.02 12.37 18.64
N ALA A 208 19.48 11.25 18.15
CA ALA A 208 18.27 11.28 17.32
C ALA A 208 17.04 11.74 18.12
N LYS A 209 16.93 11.31 19.39
CA LYS A 209 15.86 11.73 20.31
C LYS A 209 16.11 13.10 20.96
N GLY A 210 17.20 13.78 20.61
CA GLY A 210 17.52 15.11 21.11
C GLY A 210 17.87 15.15 22.61
N PHE A 211 18.33 14.04 23.18
CA PHE A 211 18.67 13.99 24.60
C PHE A 211 19.79 14.95 24.98
N ASP A 212 20.73 15.20 24.07
CA ASP A 212 21.77 16.22 24.20
C ASP A 212 21.17 17.62 24.39
N LEU A 213 20.11 17.97 23.66
CA LEU A 213 19.43 19.25 23.79
C LEU A 213 18.71 19.38 25.14
N PHE A 214 18.05 18.31 25.58
CA PHE A 214 17.42 18.23 26.89
C PHE A 214 18.44 18.36 28.02
N TYR A 215 19.58 17.67 27.91
CA TYR A 215 20.67 17.69 28.86
C TYR A 215 21.29 19.10 28.97
N GLU A 216 21.60 19.76 27.85
CA GLU A 216 22.15 21.11 27.89
C GLU A 216 21.14 22.11 28.46
N ALA A 217 19.86 22.05 28.07
CA ALA A 217 18.82 22.89 28.66
C ALA A 217 18.72 22.72 30.18
N SER A 218 18.92 21.50 30.68
CA SER A 218 18.92 21.24 32.13
C SER A 218 20.04 22.00 32.84
N LYS A 219 21.22 22.20 32.26
CA LYS A 219 22.30 22.93 32.92
C LYS A 219 22.01 24.42 33.11
N HIS A 220 21.23 25.01 32.21
CA HIS A 220 20.93 26.44 32.22
C HIS A 220 19.69 26.78 33.05
N LEU A 221 18.68 25.91 33.04
CA LEU A 221 17.41 26.11 33.74
C LEU A 221 17.45 25.58 35.19
N THR A 222 18.25 26.24 36.02
CA THR A 222 18.56 25.76 37.39
C THR A 222 17.39 25.79 38.38
N ASN A 223 16.31 26.54 38.08
CA ASN A 223 15.07 26.61 38.85
C ASN A 223 14.04 25.51 38.48
N ILE A 224 14.39 24.63 37.55
CA ILE A 224 13.55 23.56 37.02
C ILE A 224 14.18 22.21 37.41
N THR A 225 13.33 21.25 37.78
CA THR A 225 13.75 19.87 38.06
C THR A 225 13.56 19.01 36.82
N PHE A 226 14.62 18.38 36.33
CA PHE A 226 14.58 17.52 35.15
C PHE A 226 14.63 16.04 35.53
N LEU A 227 13.83 15.25 34.82
CA LEU A 227 13.85 13.79 34.89
C LEU A 227 13.92 13.23 33.48
N ALA A 228 14.90 12.37 33.22
CA ALA A 228 15.00 11.61 31.98
C ALA A 228 14.88 10.12 32.28
N VAL A 229 14.01 9.43 31.53
CA VAL A 229 13.77 8.00 31.71
C VAL A 229 13.83 7.24 30.39
N GLY A 230 14.63 6.17 30.37
CA GLY A 230 14.81 5.28 29.23
C GLY A 230 16.25 4.81 29.08
N ARG A 231 16.53 4.02 28.03
CA ARG A 231 17.87 3.45 27.81
C ARG A 231 18.92 4.55 27.63
N ASN A 232 19.91 4.61 28.51
CA ASN A 232 20.98 5.60 28.45
C ASN A 232 22.11 5.19 27.47
N GLU A 233 21.98 5.59 26.20
CA GLU A 233 22.99 5.28 25.16
C GLU A 233 24.17 6.28 25.16
N THR A 234 24.01 7.46 25.78
CA THR A 234 25.06 8.49 25.86
C THR A 234 26.04 8.26 27.00
N LYS A 235 25.67 7.47 28.01
CA LYS A 235 26.44 7.26 29.26
C LYS A 235 26.65 8.55 30.07
N ILE A 236 25.78 9.54 29.90
CA ILE A 236 25.78 10.77 30.71
C ILE A 236 25.22 10.45 32.11
N ASN A 237 25.81 11.05 33.15
CA ASN A 237 25.40 10.88 34.55
C ASN A 237 24.40 11.95 34.99
N SER A 238 23.61 11.66 36.03
CA SER A 238 22.75 12.63 36.71
C SER A 238 23.54 13.84 37.23
N THR A 239 22.88 15.00 37.30
CA THR A 239 23.42 16.25 37.84
C THR A 239 22.54 16.75 39.00
N LYS A 240 22.88 17.90 39.59
CA LYS A 240 22.12 18.47 40.73
C LYS A 240 20.62 18.66 40.42
N ASN A 241 20.28 19.01 39.19
CA ASN A 241 18.91 19.31 38.77
C ASN A 241 18.41 18.41 37.63
N LEU A 242 19.18 17.40 37.22
CA LEU A 242 18.74 16.35 36.30
C LEU A 242 18.93 14.97 36.93
N THR A 243 17.83 14.26 37.11
CA THR A 243 17.84 12.83 37.44
C THR A 243 17.72 12.01 36.16
N ILE A 244 18.64 11.08 35.95
CA ILE A 244 18.59 10.10 34.87
C ILE A 244 18.24 8.74 35.48
N ARG A 245 17.20 8.09 34.95
CA ARG A 245 16.83 6.71 35.26
C ARG A 245 16.90 5.88 34.00
N ASP A 246 17.42 4.67 34.12
CA ASP A 246 17.32 3.67 33.07
C ASP A 246 15.86 3.22 32.88
N HIS A 247 15.64 2.16 32.11
CA HIS A 247 14.32 1.66 31.78
C HIS A 247 13.44 1.42 33.03
N VAL A 248 12.20 1.92 32.99
CA VAL A 248 11.17 1.68 34.00
C VAL A 248 10.02 0.89 33.40
N GLN A 249 9.23 0.24 34.25
CA GLN A 249 8.03 -0.46 33.81
C GLN A 249 7.01 0.50 33.20
N LEU A 250 6.20 0.01 32.25
CA LEU A 250 5.20 0.81 31.55
C LEU A 250 4.19 1.47 32.52
N SER A 251 3.82 0.80 33.61
CA SER A 251 2.95 1.35 34.65
C SER A 251 3.55 2.59 35.34
N GLU A 252 4.88 2.62 35.51
CA GLU A 252 5.60 3.77 36.06
C GLU A 252 5.66 4.91 35.05
N VAL A 253 5.81 4.62 33.75
CA VAL A 253 5.77 5.65 32.68
C VAL A 253 4.49 6.48 32.77
N PHE A 254 3.34 5.83 32.94
CA PHE A 254 2.05 6.53 33.07
C PHE A 254 1.94 7.38 34.35
N LYS A 255 2.55 6.93 35.46
CA LYS A 255 2.63 7.72 36.71
C LYS A 255 3.50 8.97 36.50
N LEU A 256 4.65 8.82 35.84
CA LEU A 256 5.56 9.92 35.53
C LEU A 256 4.92 10.95 34.58
N LEU A 257 4.24 10.48 33.53
CA LEU A 257 3.47 11.35 32.63
C LEU A 257 2.44 12.17 33.39
N LYS A 258 1.71 11.55 34.33
CA LYS A 258 0.70 12.21 35.16
C LYS A 258 1.32 13.22 36.12
N SER A 259 2.50 12.96 36.66
CA SER A 259 3.16 13.84 37.63
C SER A 259 3.94 14.99 37.00
N ALA A 260 4.33 14.90 35.73
CA ALA A 260 5.10 15.92 35.04
C ALA A 260 4.27 17.18 34.73
N ASP A 261 4.89 18.36 34.81
CA ASP A 261 4.33 19.65 34.42
C ASP A 261 4.50 19.89 32.92
N VAL A 262 5.68 19.54 32.40
CA VAL A 262 6.03 19.65 30.98
C VAL A 262 6.74 18.38 30.52
N ILE A 263 6.36 17.88 29.36
CA ILE A 263 7.02 16.74 28.69
C ILE A 263 7.83 17.27 27.51
N VAL A 264 9.10 16.90 27.39
CA VAL A 264 10.01 17.40 26.36
C VAL A 264 10.35 16.29 25.39
N CYS A 265 10.03 16.52 24.12
CA CYS A 265 10.22 15.61 22.99
C CYS A 265 11.04 16.32 21.89
N PRO A 266 12.33 16.63 22.12
CA PRO A 266 13.13 17.46 21.23
C PRO A 266 13.76 16.63 20.09
N SER A 267 13.08 15.57 19.66
CA SER A 267 13.60 14.62 18.68
C SER A 267 13.96 15.31 17.36
N ARG A 268 15.17 15.09 16.85
CA ARG A 268 15.56 15.59 15.52
C ARG A 268 14.80 14.88 14.40
N TYR A 269 14.32 13.68 14.69
CA TYR A 269 13.60 12.83 13.76
C TYR A 269 12.71 11.83 14.49
N GLU A 270 11.48 11.69 14.03
CA GLU A 270 10.50 10.68 14.46
C GLU A 270 9.67 10.24 13.25
N HIS A 271 9.41 8.95 13.17
CA HIS A 271 8.40 8.40 12.27
C HIS A 271 7.00 8.69 12.79
N PHE A 272 6.70 8.11 13.94
CA PHE A 272 5.49 8.38 14.70
C PHE A 272 5.79 9.10 16.01
N GLY A 273 6.53 8.46 16.92
CA GLY A 273 6.83 9.03 18.25
C GLY A 273 5.62 8.99 19.18
N PHE A 274 5.53 7.96 20.03
CA PHE A 274 4.37 7.79 20.94
C PHE A 274 4.32 8.80 22.10
N VAL A 275 5.44 9.39 22.49
CA VAL A 275 5.51 10.23 23.70
C VAL A 275 4.71 11.54 23.56
N PRO A 276 4.79 12.31 22.45
CA PRO A 276 3.89 13.44 22.23
C PRO A 276 2.40 13.07 22.29
N LEU A 277 2.01 11.92 21.72
CA LEU A 277 0.63 11.43 21.77
C LEU A 277 0.20 11.12 23.21
N LEU A 278 1.05 10.43 23.97
CA LEU A 278 0.80 10.15 25.39
C LEU A 278 0.68 11.44 26.21
N ALA A 279 1.57 12.42 26.00
CA ALA A 279 1.47 13.73 26.64
C ALA A 279 0.09 14.38 26.38
N ALA A 280 -0.36 14.32 25.14
CA ALA A 280 -1.63 14.92 24.73
C ALA A 280 -2.87 14.18 25.29
N LEU A 281 -2.84 12.85 25.37
CA LEU A 281 -3.90 12.04 26.00
C LEU A 281 -4.07 12.31 27.50
N PHE A 282 -2.99 12.76 28.16
CA PHE A 282 -2.97 13.19 29.56
C PHE A 282 -3.19 14.69 29.74
N ASN A 283 -3.46 15.42 28.65
CA ASN A 283 -3.59 16.88 28.61
C ASN A 283 -2.39 17.62 29.26
N LYS A 284 -1.17 17.19 28.96
CA LYS A 284 0.08 17.77 29.47
C LYS A 284 0.70 18.75 28.50
N LYS A 285 1.25 19.85 29.03
CA LYS A 285 2.08 20.76 28.26
C LYS A 285 3.27 19.96 27.70
N SER A 286 3.53 20.09 26.41
CA SER A 286 4.63 19.37 25.77
C SER A 286 5.45 20.28 24.88
N VAL A 287 6.76 20.28 25.06
CA VAL A 287 7.71 20.92 24.15
C VAL A 287 8.15 19.89 23.13
N ALA A 288 7.90 20.11 21.85
CA ALA A 288 8.24 19.14 20.81
C ALA A 288 8.76 19.82 19.55
N THR A 289 9.65 19.14 18.83
CA THR A 289 10.00 19.52 17.46
C THR A 289 8.85 19.16 16.51
N LYS A 290 8.86 19.72 15.29
CA LYS A 290 7.91 19.36 14.22
C LYS A 290 8.26 17.99 13.59
N ALA A 291 8.31 16.95 14.41
CA ALA A 291 8.65 15.59 14.02
C ALA A 291 7.54 14.61 14.41
N GLY A 292 7.31 13.61 13.57
CA GLY A 292 6.28 12.58 13.79
C GLY A 292 4.90 13.15 14.11
N VAL A 293 4.22 12.51 15.06
CA VAL A 293 2.84 12.77 15.46
C VAL A 293 2.62 14.15 16.06
N ALA A 294 3.68 14.86 16.49
CA ALA A 294 3.53 16.22 17.03
C ALA A 294 2.85 17.15 16.01
N THR A 295 3.16 16.99 14.71
CA THR A 295 2.50 17.76 13.65
C THR A 295 1.04 17.37 13.46
N ASP A 296 0.69 16.10 13.66
CA ASP A 296 -0.70 15.62 13.56
C ASP A 296 -1.54 16.05 14.77
N LEU A 297 -0.95 16.15 15.96
CA LEU A 297 -1.62 16.69 17.15
C LEU A 297 -2.00 18.17 16.99
N ASP A 298 -1.17 18.95 16.30
CA ASP A 298 -1.47 20.34 15.93
C ASP A 298 -2.67 20.41 14.97
N ILE A 299 -2.74 19.50 13.98
CA ILE A 299 -3.90 19.39 13.07
C ILE A 299 -5.19 19.03 13.83
N VAL A 300 -5.09 18.19 14.86
CA VAL A 300 -6.23 17.86 15.76
C VAL A 300 -6.59 19.04 16.70
N GLY A 301 -5.76 20.09 16.75
CA GLY A 301 -5.99 21.30 17.53
C GLY A 301 -5.50 21.22 18.97
N TYR A 302 -4.53 20.35 19.28
CA TYR A 302 -3.99 20.20 20.63
C TYR A 302 -3.18 21.44 21.05
N ASN A 303 -3.79 22.30 21.86
CA ASN A 303 -3.33 23.66 22.15
C ASN A 303 -2.30 23.79 23.30
N ASN A 304 -1.85 22.67 23.86
CA ASN A 304 -0.80 22.56 24.89
C ASN A 304 0.54 22.07 24.30
N LEU A 305 0.69 22.10 22.98
CA LEU A 305 1.91 21.78 22.26
C LEU A 305 2.73 23.06 21.99
N PHE A 306 3.99 23.06 22.43
CA PHE A 306 4.95 24.16 22.25
C PHE A 306 6.01 23.69 21.24
N PHE A 307 5.92 24.17 20.01
CA PHE A 307 6.90 23.80 18.99
C PHE A 307 8.25 24.46 19.23
N THR A 308 9.33 23.71 18.97
CA THR A 308 10.72 24.18 19.04
C THR A 308 11.52 23.70 17.84
N GLU A 309 12.58 24.41 17.52
CA GLU A 309 13.63 23.91 16.62
C GLU A 309 14.61 23.01 17.40
N PRO A 310 15.28 22.05 16.74
CA PRO A 310 16.15 21.07 17.40
C PRO A 310 17.55 21.64 17.70
N ASN A 311 17.61 22.76 18.41
CA ASN A 311 18.83 23.38 18.92
C ASN A 311 18.66 23.79 20.39
N THR A 312 19.77 23.96 21.11
CA THR A 312 19.76 24.15 22.56
C THR A 312 19.01 25.42 22.99
N GLU A 313 19.22 26.54 22.29
CA GLU A 313 18.63 27.83 22.65
C GLU A 313 17.11 27.80 22.52
N GLU A 314 16.59 27.29 21.40
CA GLU A 314 15.15 27.19 21.16
C GLU A 314 14.49 26.19 22.10
N VAL A 315 15.11 25.03 22.34
CA VAL A 315 14.58 24.03 23.29
C VAL A 315 14.53 24.62 24.70
N GLN A 316 15.58 25.31 25.14
CA GLN A 316 15.62 25.97 26.44
C GLN A 316 14.51 27.02 26.59
N LYS A 317 14.36 27.89 25.58
CA LYS A 317 13.32 28.94 25.55
C LYS A 317 11.92 28.34 25.59
N ALA A 318 11.68 27.28 24.82
CA ALA A 318 10.39 26.60 24.78
C ALA A 318 10.06 25.92 26.12
N ILE A 319 11.05 25.30 26.79
CA ILE A 319 10.88 24.72 28.13
C ILE A 319 10.50 25.81 29.14
N GLY A 320 11.24 26.93 29.17
CA GLY A 320 10.93 28.05 30.08
C GLY A 320 9.51 28.58 29.87
N THR A 321 9.14 28.83 28.61
CA THR A 321 7.79 29.29 28.23
C THR A 321 6.71 28.28 28.65
N ALA A 322 6.93 27.00 28.38
CA ALA A 322 5.97 25.95 28.70
C ALA A 322 5.80 25.75 30.21
N VAL A 323 6.86 25.90 31.01
CA VAL A 323 6.76 25.79 32.49
C VAL A 323 5.90 26.92 33.06
N GLU A 324 6.08 28.15 32.58
CA GLU A 324 5.33 29.33 33.05
C GLU A 324 3.88 29.38 32.53
N ALA A 325 3.60 28.81 31.37
CA ALA A 325 2.26 28.81 30.78
C ALA A 325 1.25 27.99 31.59
N GLU A 326 0.02 28.47 31.67
CA GLU A 326 -1.10 27.66 32.20
C GLU A 326 -1.51 26.58 31.19
N ALA A 327 -1.79 25.37 31.68
CA ALA A 327 -2.31 24.30 30.84
C ALA A 327 -3.75 24.64 30.40
N LYS A 328 -3.97 24.67 29.09
CA LYS A 328 -5.30 24.89 28.51
C LYS A 328 -6.15 23.64 28.70
N LYS A 329 -7.46 23.82 28.87
CA LYS A 329 -8.40 22.69 28.83
C LYS A 329 -8.48 22.18 27.40
N PHE A 330 -8.47 20.86 27.24
CA PHE A 330 -8.62 20.19 25.96
C PHE A 330 -9.46 18.92 26.12
N ASP A 331 -10.39 18.69 25.19
CA ASP A 331 -11.17 17.45 25.13
C ASP A 331 -10.35 16.32 24.51
N THR A 332 -9.74 15.52 25.38
CA THR A 332 -8.87 14.41 24.98
C THR A 332 -9.62 13.28 24.24
N ALA A 333 -10.96 13.26 24.23
CA ALA A 333 -11.72 12.33 23.40
C ALA A 333 -11.44 12.52 21.90
N LYS A 334 -11.19 13.75 21.45
CA LYS A 334 -10.81 14.02 20.05
C LYS A 334 -9.54 13.27 19.62
N ILE A 335 -8.54 13.25 20.49
CA ILE A 335 -7.29 12.52 20.24
C ILE A 335 -7.56 11.01 20.27
N ARG A 336 -8.32 10.50 21.26
CA ARG A 336 -8.65 9.06 21.34
C ARG A 336 -9.39 8.56 20.11
N ASN A 337 -10.32 9.34 19.58
CA ASN A 337 -11.07 8.94 18.39
C ASN A 337 -10.17 8.84 17.15
N VAL A 338 -9.17 9.72 17.01
CA VAL A 338 -8.26 9.73 15.85
C VAL A 338 -7.15 8.69 15.99
N PHE A 339 -6.55 8.57 17.18
CA PHE A 339 -5.42 7.70 17.48
C PHE A 339 -5.87 6.49 18.31
N SER A 340 -6.80 5.69 17.76
CA SER A 340 -7.27 4.44 18.35
C SER A 340 -6.97 3.25 17.47
N TRP A 341 -6.84 2.08 18.09
CA TRP A 341 -6.68 0.83 17.35
C TRP A 341 -7.98 0.42 16.66
N GLU A 342 -9.14 0.79 17.20
CA GLU A 342 -10.44 0.61 16.54
C GLU A 342 -10.49 1.36 15.19
N ALA A 343 -10.13 2.65 15.17
CA ALA A 343 -10.06 3.41 13.92
C ALA A 343 -8.97 2.89 12.97
N TRP A 344 -7.86 2.37 13.51
CA TRP A 344 -6.82 1.72 12.73
C TRP A 344 -7.34 0.47 12.01
N VAL A 345 -8.07 -0.41 12.73
CA VAL A 345 -8.65 -1.64 12.18
C VAL A 345 -9.61 -1.32 11.04
N ASP A 346 -10.52 -0.36 11.24
CA ASP A 346 -11.45 0.08 10.20
C ASP A 346 -10.70 0.55 8.95
N LYS A 347 -9.67 1.39 9.11
CA LYS A 347 -8.89 1.89 7.98
C LYS A 347 -8.14 0.79 7.24
N VAL A 348 -7.54 -0.17 7.95
CA VAL A 348 -6.74 -1.23 7.32
C VAL A 348 -7.62 -2.27 6.65
N THR A 349 -8.75 -2.62 7.24
CA THR A 349 -9.62 -3.70 6.73
C THR A 349 -10.66 -3.23 5.72
N LYS A 350 -11.01 -1.93 5.70
CA LYS A 350 -11.99 -1.37 4.76
C LYS A 350 -11.37 -0.42 3.74
N ASN A 351 -10.55 0.53 4.20
CA ASN A 351 -10.08 1.62 3.32
C ASN A 351 -8.81 1.26 2.55
N ALA A 352 -7.94 0.42 3.13
CA ALA A 352 -6.74 -0.05 2.45
C ALA A 352 -6.98 -1.28 1.57
N VAL A 353 -8.21 -1.81 1.56
CA VAL A 353 -8.70 -2.88 0.69
C VAL A 353 -9.30 -2.22 -0.55
N THR A 354 -8.47 -2.03 -1.58
CA THR A 354 -8.85 -1.30 -2.80
C THR A 354 -8.54 -2.11 -4.04
N ALA A 355 -9.14 -1.72 -5.17
CA ALA A 355 -8.77 -2.28 -6.45
C ALA A 355 -7.29 -2.00 -6.77
N SER A 356 -6.62 -3.00 -7.33
CA SER A 356 -5.20 -2.94 -7.69
C SER A 356 -4.99 -3.33 -9.14
N VAL A 357 -4.34 -2.45 -9.91
CA VAL A 357 -3.93 -2.73 -11.29
C VAL A 357 -2.69 -3.61 -11.25
N LYS A 358 -2.79 -4.84 -11.77
CA LYS A 358 -1.65 -5.78 -11.87
C LYS A 358 -0.90 -5.64 -13.18
N TYR A 359 -1.61 -5.28 -14.25
CA TYR A 359 -1.01 -5.05 -15.57
C TYR A 359 -1.83 -4.01 -16.35
N SER A 360 -1.16 -3.12 -17.08
CA SER A 360 -1.82 -2.20 -18.00
C SER A 360 -0.93 -1.97 -19.21
N GLY A 361 -1.26 -2.63 -20.32
CA GLY A 361 -0.54 -2.54 -21.60
C GLY A 361 -1.42 -2.05 -22.73
N LYS A 362 -0.95 -2.21 -23.99
CA LYS A 362 -1.71 -1.83 -25.20
C LYS A 362 -3.01 -2.61 -25.35
N PHE A 363 -3.00 -3.92 -25.04
CA PHE A 363 -4.11 -4.82 -25.35
C PHE A 363 -4.91 -5.28 -24.14
N ALA A 364 -4.36 -5.19 -22.94
CA ALA A 364 -5.02 -5.68 -21.74
C ALA A 364 -4.77 -4.76 -20.55
N HIS A 365 -5.84 -4.52 -19.81
CA HIS A 365 -5.81 -3.91 -18.49
C HIS A 365 -6.34 -4.94 -17.48
N ILE A 366 -5.49 -5.37 -16.56
CA ILE A 366 -5.82 -6.37 -15.54
C ILE A 366 -5.88 -5.68 -14.19
N GLU A 367 -7.05 -5.74 -13.58
CA GLU A 367 -7.35 -5.17 -12.28
C GLU A 367 -7.96 -6.22 -11.36
N ILE A 368 -7.59 -6.18 -10.09
CA ILE A 368 -8.12 -7.06 -9.05
C ILE A 368 -8.83 -6.18 -8.02
N GLU A 369 -10.13 -6.35 -7.90
CA GLU A 369 -11.00 -5.53 -7.05
C GLU A 369 -11.63 -6.36 -5.91
N PRO A 370 -11.77 -5.79 -4.71
CA PRO A 370 -12.52 -6.44 -3.65
C PRO A 370 -14.03 -6.44 -3.97
N LYS A 371 -14.70 -7.56 -3.75
CA LYS A 371 -16.17 -7.67 -3.83
C LYS A 371 -16.71 -8.31 -2.56
N GLU A 372 -17.72 -7.66 -1.98
CA GLU A 372 -18.51 -8.28 -0.93
C GLU A 372 -19.51 -9.26 -1.55
N THR A 373 -19.56 -10.47 -0.99
CA THR A 373 -20.50 -11.53 -1.36
C THR A 373 -21.11 -12.13 -0.10
N ASP A 374 -22.14 -12.97 -0.26
CA ASP A 374 -22.77 -13.66 0.88
C ASP A 374 -21.78 -14.57 1.64
N ASP A 375 -20.72 -15.04 0.97
CA ASP A 375 -19.66 -15.88 1.55
C ASP A 375 -18.49 -15.06 2.14
N GLY A 376 -18.56 -13.73 2.08
CA GLY A 376 -17.53 -12.81 2.57
C GLY A 376 -16.82 -12.03 1.46
N LEU A 377 -15.66 -11.48 1.80
CA LEU A 377 -14.84 -10.69 0.88
C LEU A 377 -14.12 -11.62 -0.10
N ILE A 378 -14.27 -11.38 -1.40
CA ILE A 378 -13.48 -12.05 -2.44
C ILE A 378 -12.67 -11.05 -3.24
N TRP A 379 -11.55 -11.51 -3.79
CA TRP A 379 -10.73 -10.75 -4.75
C TRP A 379 -11.13 -11.14 -6.17
N TYR A 380 -11.79 -10.23 -6.88
CA TYR A 380 -12.27 -10.46 -8.24
C TYR A 380 -11.29 -9.92 -9.26
N GLU A 381 -10.67 -10.82 -10.02
CA GLU A 381 -9.82 -10.47 -11.15
C GLU A 381 -10.68 -10.10 -12.37
N SER A 382 -10.33 -9.01 -13.04
CA SER A 382 -10.97 -8.58 -14.28
C SER A 382 -9.93 -8.16 -15.33
N VAL A 383 -10.22 -8.50 -16.59
CA VAL A 383 -9.43 -8.14 -17.76
C VAL A 383 -10.28 -7.29 -18.67
N THR A 384 -9.85 -6.06 -18.94
CA THR A 384 -10.49 -5.16 -19.88
C THR A 384 -9.62 -5.02 -21.13
N MET A 385 -10.21 -5.33 -22.29
CA MET A 385 -9.63 -5.11 -23.60
C MET A 385 -10.02 -3.72 -24.12
N PRO A 386 -9.21 -3.07 -24.98
CA PRO A 386 -9.57 -1.78 -25.59
C PRO A 386 -10.80 -1.86 -26.52
N GLY A 387 -11.19 -3.07 -26.90
CA GLY A 387 -12.20 -3.34 -27.92
C GLY A 387 -11.60 -3.44 -29.31
N SER A 388 -12.40 -3.94 -30.25
CA SER A 388 -12.00 -4.09 -31.65
C SER A 388 -13.08 -3.67 -32.63
N VAL A 389 -12.65 -3.22 -33.80
CA VAL A 389 -13.51 -2.92 -34.93
C VAL A 389 -13.30 -3.97 -36.01
N HIS A 390 -14.37 -4.26 -36.73
CA HIS A 390 -14.38 -5.22 -37.84
C HIS A 390 -15.10 -4.56 -39.00
N VAL A 391 -14.46 -4.48 -40.17
CA VAL A 391 -14.99 -3.69 -41.29
C VAL A 391 -15.10 -4.56 -42.53
N ILE A 392 -16.22 -4.43 -43.22
CA ILE A 392 -16.51 -5.16 -44.45
C ILE A 392 -16.83 -4.15 -45.55
N PRO A 393 -15.95 -3.95 -46.56
CA PRO A 393 -16.28 -3.11 -47.69
C PRO A 393 -17.34 -3.78 -48.56
N VAL A 394 -18.30 -2.99 -49.03
CA VAL A 394 -19.41 -3.44 -49.88
C VAL A 394 -19.23 -2.82 -51.27
N ASN A 395 -19.34 -3.64 -52.32
CA ASN A 395 -19.25 -3.17 -53.69
C ASN A 395 -20.64 -2.90 -54.32
N ASP A 396 -20.67 -2.34 -55.52
CA ASP A 396 -21.91 -1.99 -56.24
C ASP A 396 -22.83 -3.19 -56.55
N LYS A 397 -22.32 -4.42 -56.42
CA LYS A 397 -23.08 -5.66 -56.59
C LYS A 397 -23.66 -6.20 -55.27
N ASN A 398 -23.53 -5.45 -54.17
CA ASN A 398 -23.87 -5.91 -52.81
C ASN A 398 -23.10 -7.17 -52.38
N GLU A 399 -21.85 -7.30 -52.83
CA GLU A 399 -20.93 -8.33 -52.37
C GLU A 399 -20.01 -7.77 -51.28
N TYR A 400 -19.54 -8.64 -50.40
CA TYR A 400 -18.86 -8.28 -49.15
C TYR A 400 -17.39 -8.67 -49.16
N GLY A 401 -16.50 -7.74 -48.86
CA GLY A 401 -15.06 -7.91 -48.93
C GLY A 401 -14.45 -8.70 -47.77
N PHE A 402 -13.59 -9.65 -48.10
CA PHE A 402 -12.77 -10.46 -47.20
C PHE A 402 -11.31 -10.36 -47.63
N ILE A 403 -10.42 -10.19 -46.66
CA ILE A 403 -8.99 -10.18 -46.86
C ILE A 403 -8.39 -11.58 -46.65
N THR A 404 -7.35 -11.89 -47.39
CA THR A 404 -6.45 -13.02 -47.11
C THR A 404 -5.17 -12.46 -46.50
N GLU A 405 -4.89 -12.83 -45.26
CA GLU A 405 -3.78 -12.30 -44.47
C GLU A 405 -2.82 -13.43 -44.06
N VAL A 406 -1.53 -13.12 -43.94
CA VAL A 406 -0.53 -13.95 -43.25
C VAL A 406 -0.05 -13.20 -42.02
N ARG A 407 -0.18 -13.84 -40.84
CA ARG A 407 0.25 -13.29 -39.56
C ARG A 407 1.53 -13.98 -39.09
N LEU A 408 2.31 -13.30 -38.26
CA LEU A 408 3.51 -13.87 -37.62
C LEU A 408 3.24 -15.19 -36.88
N GLU A 409 2.07 -15.32 -36.26
CA GLU A 409 1.70 -16.49 -35.45
C GLU A 409 1.26 -17.69 -36.31
N ASN A 410 0.72 -17.43 -37.50
CA ASN A 410 0.13 -18.43 -38.39
C ASN A 410 0.80 -18.35 -39.77
N HIS A 411 1.73 -19.26 -40.05
CA HIS A 411 2.47 -19.35 -41.32
C HIS A 411 1.59 -19.78 -42.52
N GLN A 412 0.28 -19.89 -42.34
CA GLN A 412 -0.72 -20.28 -43.34
C GLN A 412 -1.65 -19.09 -43.62
N PRO A 413 -1.94 -18.75 -44.90
CA PRO A 413 -2.89 -17.68 -45.22
C PRO A 413 -4.29 -17.97 -44.68
N ILE A 414 -4.89 -17.01 -43.98
CA ILE A 414 -6.25 -17.10 -43.45
C ILE A 414 -7.12 -16.05 -44.12
N GLU A 415 -8.32 -16.46 -44.55
CA GLU A 415 -9.33 -15.54 -45.06
C GLU A 415 -10.25 -15.07 -43.93
N ARG A 416 -10.39 -13.74 -43.80
CA ARG A 416 -11.13 -13.08 -42.71
C ARG A 416 -11.68 -11.72 -43.16
N ILE A 417 -12.51 -11.11 -42.33
CA ILE A 417 -12.86 -9.69 -42.45
C ILE A 417 -11.76 -8.83 -41.82
N LEU A 418 -11.66 -7.57 -42.26
CA LEU A 418 -10.72 -6.60 -41.69
C LEU A 418 -11.03 -6.41 -40.22
N SER A 419 -9.99 -6.27 -39.39
CA SER A 419 -10.20 -5.93 -37.99
C SER A 419 -8.96 -5.40 -37.31
N GLY A 420 -9.15 -4.42 -36.44
CA GLY A 420 -8.09 -3.92 -35.59
C GLY A 420 -8.56 -3.50 -34.22
N SER A 421 -7.59 -3.18 -33.36
CA SER A 421 -7.86 -2.66 -32.01
C SER A 421 -8.26 -1.20 -32.06
N ILE A 422 -9.14 -0.79 -31.15
CA ILE A 422 -9.45 0.62 -30.94
C ILE A 422 -8.29 1.25 -30.15
N ASP A 423 -7.69 2.30 -30.68
CA ASP A 423 -6.61 3.00 -29.97
C ASP A 423 -7.17 3.86 -28.81
N LYS A 424 -6.27 4.26 -27.91
CA LYS A 424 -6.64 5.11 -26.78
C LYS A 424 -7.24 6.44 -27.29
N ASP A 425 -8.37 6.83 -26.72
CA ASP A 425 -9.11 8.06 -27.05
C ASP A 425 -9.67 8.08 -28.50
N GLU A 426 -9.72 6.92 -29.17
CA GLU A 426 -10.31 6.73 -30.50
C GLU A 426 -11.77 6.25 -30.40
N THR A 427 -12.66 6.79 -31.24
CA THR A 427 -14.03 6.28 -31.37
C THR A 427 -14.05 5.04 -32.28
N PRO A 428 -14.94 4.06 -32.06
CA PRO A 428 -15.06 2.89 -32.93
C PRO A 428 -15.18 3.22 -34.43
N GLU A 429 -15.89 4.28 -34.80
CA GLU A 429 -16.04 4.70 -36.20
C GLU A 429 -14.71 5.16 -36.82
N ARG A 430 -13.88 5.86 -36.04
CA ARG A 430 -12.58 6.37 -36.50
C ARG A 430 -11.58 5.23 -36.64
N ALA A 431 -11.58 4.31 -35.67
CA ALA A 431 -10.81 3.07 -35.75
C ALA A 431 -11.20 2.28 -37.00
N ALA A 432 -12.49 2.11 -37.29
CA ALA A 432 -12.96 1.38 -38.47
C ALA A 432 -12.48 2.02 -39.79
N ILE A 433 -12.56 3.35 -39.92
CA ILE A 433 -12.07 4.06 -41.11
C ILE A 433 -10.55 3.91 -41.24
N ARG A 434 -9.82 4.06 -40.15
CA ARG A 434 -8.35 3.93 -40.11
C ARG A 434 -7.93 2.52 -40.53
N GLU A 435 -8.48 1.47 -39.91
CA GLU A 435 -8.15 0.08 -40.22
C GLU A 435 -8.47 -0.27 -41.69
N LEU A 436 -9.62 0.20 -42.21
CA LEU A 436 -9.97 0.02 -43.63
C LEU A 436 -8.90 0.63 -44.55
N GLU A 437 -8.47 1.86 -44.27
CA GLU A 437 -7.45 2.56 -45.07
C GLU A 437 -6.07 1.91 -44.94
N GLU A 438 -5.61 1.62 -43.72
CA GLU A 438 -4.28 1.06 -43.44
C GLU A 438 -4.11 -0.33 -44.07
N GLU A 439 -5.13 -1.19 -43.98
CA GLU A 439 -5.09 -2.56 -44.47
C GLU A 439 -5.36 -2.69 -45.99
N THR A 440 -6.29 -1.88 -46.55
CA THR A 440 -6.73 -2.05 -47.95
C THR A 440 -6.46 -0.85 -48.85
N GLY A 441 -6.10 0.30 -48.29
CA GLY A 441 -6.01 1.57 -49.02
C GLY A 441 -7.38 2.05 -49.52
N LEU A 442 -8.47 1.57 -48.93
CA LEU A 442 -9.82 2.01 -49.26
C LEU A 442 -10.24 3.14 -48.31
N LYS A 443 -10.92 4.14 -48.87
CA LYS A 443 -11.66 5.15 -48.12
C LYS A 443 -13.15 4.91 -48.31
N THR A 444 -13.97 5.26 -47.32
CA THR A 444 -15.43 5.09 -47.37
C THR A 444 -16.14 6.42 -47.13
N GLU A 445 -17.24 6.65 -47.86
CA GLU A 445 -18.11 7.83 -47.65
C GLU A 445 -19.18 7.56 -46.58
N ARG A 446 -19.52 6.29 -46.35
CA ARG A 446 -20.59 5.89 -45.44
C ARG A 446 -20.23 4.61 -44.72
N LEU A 447 -20.15 4.71 -43.39
CA LEU A 447 -19.97 3.60 -42.49
C LEU A 447 -21.31 3.27 -41.79
N GLU A 448 -21.70 2.00 -41.78
CA GLU A 448 -22.94 1.52 -41.16
C GLU A 448 -22.61 0.47 -40.09
N LEU A 449 -22.89 0.76 -38.83
CA LEU A 449 -22.80 -0.22 -37.75
C LEU A 449 -23.96 -1.20 -37.88
N PHE A 450 -23.67 -2.48 -38.15
CA PHE A 450 -24.72 -3.50 -38.34
C PHE A 450 -24.76 -4.53 -37.22
N TYR A 451 -23.71 -4.63 -36.40
CA TYR A 451 -23.68 -5.55 -35.28
C TYR A 451 -22.66 -5.11 -34.21
N THR A 452 -22.99 -5.40 -32.95
CA THR A 452 -22.06 -5.28 -31.82
C THR A 452 -22.08 -6.57 -31.02
N SER A 453 -20.93 -6.96 -30.48
CA SER A 453 -20.86 -8.03 -29.48
C SER A 453 -20.08 -7.56 -28.27
N GLU A 454 -20.58 -7.91 -27.09
CA GLU A 454 -19.97 -7.56 -25.81
C GLU A 454 -19.83 -8.81 -24.96
N GLN A 455 -18.61 -9.10 -24.54
CA GLN A 455 -18.35 -10.08 -23.50
C GLN A 455 -18.37 -9.36 -22.16
N LYS A 456 -19.25 -9.81 -21.25
CA LYS A 456 -19.38 -9.29 -19.89
C LYS A 456 -18.90 -10.35 -18.88
N GLY A 457 -18.34 -9.88 -17.76
CA GLY A 457 -17.82 -10.74 -16.68
C GLY A 457 -16.34 -10.49 -16.42
N THR A 458 -15.59 -11.58 -16.24
CA THR A 458 -14.15 -11.55 -15.93
C THR A 458 -13.36 -10.94 -17.07
N ILE A 459 -13.71 -11.26 -18.32
CA ILE A 459 -13.14 -10.64 -19.52
C ILE A 459 -14.18 -9.69 -20.09
N ARG A 460 -13.81 -8.41 -20.18
CA ARG A 460 -14.60 -7.32 -20.76
C ARG A 460 -13.99 -6.98 -22.11
N ASP A 461 -14.71 -7.32 -23.18
CA ASP A 461 -14.31 -7.02 -24.56
C ASP A 461 -15.54 -6.58 -25.36
N ARG A 462 -15.35 -5.58 -26.23
CA ARG A 462 -16.39 -5.01 -27.08
C ARG A 462 -15.93 -5.02 -28.53
N LYS A 463 -16.80 -5.53 -29.41
CA LYS A 463 -16.52 -5.63 -30.84
C LYS A 463 -17.59 -4.91 -31.63
N PHE A 464 -17.17 -4.08 -32.57
CA PHE A 464 -18.03 -3.30 -33.44
C PHE A 464 -17.86 -3.78 -34.88
N TYR A 465 -18.96 -4.05 -35.58
CA TYR A 465 -18.93 -4.56 -36.95
C TYR A 465 -19.62 -3.58 -37.88
N TYR A 466 -18.87 -3.10 -38.87
CA TYR A 466 -19.29 -2.06 -39.81
C TYR A 466 -19.33 -2.56 -41.25
N LEU A 467 -20.29 -2.04 -42.02
CA LEU A 467 -20.28 -2.06 -43.47
C LEU A 467 -19.73 -0.72 -43.98
N ALA A 468 -18.76 -0.78 -44.87
CA ALA A 468 -18.19 0.39 -45.54
C ALA A 468 -18.73 0.45 -46.97
N HIS A 469 -19.58 1.45 -47.23
CA HIS A 469 -20.21 1.67 -48.52
C HIS A 469 -19.46 2.73 -49.33
N ASN A 470 -19.64 2.72 -50.65
CA ASN A 470 -19.02 3.66 -51.61
C ASN A 470 -17.51 3.77 -51.41
N CYS A 471 -16.82 2.62 -51.42
CA CYS A 471 -15.37 2.61 -51.18
C CYS A 471 -14.57 3.07 -52.41
N SER A 472 -13.58 3.94 -52.21
CA SER A 472 -12.65 4.39 -53.26
C SER A 472 -11.20 3.99 -52.95
N GLN A 473 -10.43 3.66 -53.98
CA GLN A 473 -9.03 3.24 -53.86
C GLN A 473 -8.08 4.45 -53.88
N ASP A 474 -8.22 5.34 -52.90
CA ASP A 474 -7.46 6.59 -52.76
C ASP A 474 -6.80 6.74 -51.38
N GLY A 475 -6.67 5.62 -50.65
CA GLY A 475 -6.11 5.56 -49.31
C GLY A 475 -4.64 5.14 -49.27
N ASN A 476 -3.94 5.55 -48.22
CA ASN A 476 -2.54 5.20 -48.00
C ASN A 476 -2.40 3.88 -47.25
N LYS A 477 -2.03 2.81 -47.97
CA LYS A 477 -1.75 1.50 -47.36
C LYS A 477 -0.57 1.57 -46.39
N LYS A 478 -0.76 1.03 -45.20
CA LYS A 478 0.26 0.98 -44.16
C LYS A 478 0.02 -0.23 -43.26
N TYR A 479 0.69 -1.34 -43.55
CA TYR A 479 0.57 -2.55 -42.76
C TYR A 479 1.26 -2.43 -41.40
N GLU A 480 0.67 -3.03 -40.36
CA GLU A 480 1.39 -3.24 -39.10
C GLU A 480 2.57 -4.22 -39.30
N LYS A 481 3.56 -4.12 -38.41
CA LYS A 481 4.77 -4.93 -38.49
C LYS A 481 4.43 -6.40 -38.27
N GLY A 482 4.60 -7.21 -39.31
CA GLY A 482 4.34 -8.66 -39.26
C GLY A 482 3.00 -9.08 -39.88
N GLU A 483 2.22 -8.12 -40.37
CA GLU A 483 1.01 -8.37 -41.14
C GLU A 483 1.30 -8.21 -42.64
N LYS A 484 0.72 -9.11 -43.44
CA LYS A 484 0.75 -8.99 -44.90
C LYS A 484 -0.58 -9.42 -45.49
N ILE A 485 -1.32 -8.44 -46.03
CA ILE A 485 -2.54 -8.72 -46.79
C ILE A 485 -2.15 -9.10 -48.22
N LEU A 486 -2.58 -10.29 -48.61
CA LEU A 486 -2.29 -10.88 -49.91
C LEU A 486 -3.33 -10.48 -50.95
N LYS A 487 -4.62 -10.54 -50.60
CA LYS A 487 -5.75 -10.36 -51.53
C LYS A 487 -6.99 -9.85 -50.79
N LEU A 488 -7.81 -9.03 -51.47
CA LEU A 488 -9.18 -8.70 -51.10
C LEU A 488 -10.13 -9.38 -52.11
N LYS A 489 -11.12 -10.12 -51.63
CA LYS A 489 -12.13 -10.82 -52.44
C LYS A 489 -13.53 -10.50 -51.96
N TYR A 490 -14.47 -10.42 -52.88
CA TYR A 490 -15.87 -10.14 -52.58
C TYR A 490 -16.72 -11.39 -52.71
N TYR A 491 -17.69 -11.55 -51.81
CA TYR A 491 -18.58 -12.72 -51.74
C TYR A 491 -20.03 -12.31 -51.59
N SER A 492 -20.96 -13.07 -52.19
CA SER A 492 -22.40 -12.91 -51.91
C SER A 492 -22.75 -13.43 -50.52
N LYS A 493 -23.97 -13.15 -50.05
CA LYS A 493 -24.45 -13.70 -48.76
C LYS A 493 -24.46 -15.23 -48.78
N GLU A 494 -24.88 -15.85 -49.89
CA GLU A 494 -24.95 -17.30 -50.05
C GLU A 494 -23.54 -17.94 -49.96
N ASP A 495 -22.54 -17.29 -50.56
CA ASP A 495 -21.14 -17.73 -50.47
C ASP A 495 -20.61 -17.64 -49.04
N ILE A 496 -20.92 -16.57 -48.32
CA ILE A 496 -20.54 -16.39 -46.91
C ILE A 496 -21.18 -17.47 -46.05
N GLN A 497 -22.49 -17.74 -46.22
CA GLN A 497 -23.18 -18.82 -45.52
C GLN A 497 -22.51 -20.18 -45.79
N SER A 498 -22.22 -20.48 -47.05
CA SER A 498 -21.52 -21.70 -47.46
C SER A 498 -20.13 -21.83 -46.83
N LYS A 499 -19.38 -20.72 -46.73
CA LYS A 499 -18.07 -20.68 -46.04
C LYS A 499 -18.18 -20.92 -44.55
N ILE A 500 -19.17 -20.31 -43.90
CA ILE A 500 -19.43 -20.51 -42.46
C ILE A 500 -19.71 -21.98 -42.16
N LEU A 501 -20.62 -22.60 -42.91
CA LEU A 501 -20.98 -24.01 -42.75
C LEU A 501 -19.78 -24.94 -42.98
N LYS A 502 -18.88 -24.59 -43.90
CA LYS A 502 -17.67 -25.36 -44.20
C LYS A 502 -16.47 -25.03 -43.30
N LYS A 503 -16.62 -24.14 -42.30
CA LYS A 503 -15.55 -23.64 -41.42
C LYS A 503 -14.33 -23.11 -42.18
N LYS A 504 -14.56 -22.41 -43.31
CA LYS A 504 -13.50 -21.86 -44.18
C LYS A 504 -13.25 -20.36 -43.94
N HIS A 505 -13.44 -19.89 -42.71
CA HIS A 505 -13.22 -18.49 -42.28
C HIS A 505 -12.81 -18.45 -40.80
N SER A 506 -12.34 -17.28 -40.31
CA SER A 506 -12.02 -17.09 -38.89
C SER A 506 -13.26 -17.20 -37.98
N ALA A 507 -13.17 -17.98 -36.90
CA ALA A 507 -14.26 -18.21 -35.96
C ALA A 507 -14.78 -16.93 -35.27
N THR A 508 -13.93 -15.91 -35.09
CA THR A 508 -14.20 -14.71 -34.28
C THR A 508 -15.32 -13.81 -34.79
N SER A 509 -15.71 -13.92 -36.06
CA SER A 509 -16.72 -13.04 -36.69
C SER A 509 -17.97 -13.80 -37.14
N THR A 510 -18.09 -15.08 -36.78
CA THR A 510 -19.15 -15.97 -37.28
C THR A 510 -20.55 -15.45 -36.96
N ILE A 511 -20.81 -15.02 -35.72
CA ILE A 511 -22.13 -14.52 -35.31
C ILE A 511 -22.49 -13.24 -36.05
N ALA A 512 -21.54 -12.32 -36.21
CA ALA A 512 -21.73 -11.10 -36.97
C ALA A 512 -22.06 -11.42 -38.45
N LEU A 513 -21.35 -12.36 -39.07
CA LEU A 513 -21.61 -12.75 -40.45
C LEU A 513 -22.96 -13.48 -40.62
N LEU A 514 -23.40 -14.27 -39.63
CA LEU A 514 -24.75 -14.83 -39.62
C LEU A 514 -25.83 -13.74 -39.51
N SER A 515 -25.57 -12.69 -38.72
CA SER A 515 -26.43 -11.51 -38.64
C SER A 515 -26.51 -10.77 -39.97
N LEU A 516 -25.37 -10.52 -40.61
CA LEU A 516 -25.29 -9.93 -41.96
C LEU A 516 -26.10 -10.73 -43.00
N CYS A 517 -26.04 -12.06 -42.89
CA CYS A 517 -26.78 -12.98 -43.75
C CYS A 517 -28.28 -13.04 -43.45
N GLY A 518 -28.78 -12.34 -42.42
CA GLY A 518 -30.18 -12.36 -42.00
C GLY A 518 -30.63 -13.66 -41.34
N ILE A 519 -29.69 -14.54 -40.96
CA ILE A 519 -29.96 -15.82 -40.29
C ILE A 519 -30.25 -15.60 -38.81
N PHE A 520 -29.59 -14.61 -38.22
CA PHE A 520 -29.75 -14.22 -36.82
C PHE A 520 -30.12 -12.73 -36.78
N LYS A 521 -31.12 -12.35 -35.99
CA LYS A 521 -31.39 -10.95 -35.66
C LYS A 521 -31.12 -10.78 -34.16
N PRO A 522 -30.15 -9.93 -33.77
CA PRO A 522 -30.01 -9.56 -32.37
C PRO A 522 -31.27 -8.75 -32.00
N GLU A 523 -31.97 -9.17 -30.94
CA GLU A 523 -33.04 -8.36 -30.33
C GLU A 523 -32.51 -7.10 -29.67
#